data_AF-A0A7S4C3G5-F1
#
_entry.id   AF-A0A7S4C3G5-F1
#
_cell.length_a   1.000
_cell.length_b   1.000
_cell.length_c   1.000
_cell.angle_alpha   90.00
_cell.angle_beta   90.00
_cell.angle_gamma   90.00
#
_symmetry.space_group_name_H-M   'P 1'
#
loop_
_entity.id
_entity.type
_entity.pdbx_description
1 polymer ?
#
loop_
_entity_poly.entity_id
_entity_poly.type
_entity_poly.pdbx_seq_one_letter_code
_entity_poly.pdbx_strand_id
1 'polypeptide(L)'
;LLAARMASRVSAALSSPAHKRALYRRVLLHTPWMLLKEWWLLYHLLSIANCVLGLLMHPFFFVPALLDIVVQSRLLQKVIEAVTVNKDSLFLTFMLVLIVIFQFTVVGQLFFRDDYIWHYETAEGRDVPVDLCASTLSCFMTTIYVGLTYDGLAQGLEGTRDMWDYDPTTATVRWFVDLLFFVSVIVMLLNIIFGIVIDTFAQQRDLQNQIKDDLENLCFVCGMDRNTFDRKHPIGFEHHIKHEHNIWQYLAFILHLRFKEATDLTGPESYVKDMLEKKDYAFFPILKTSSIVVEDVSNERLLDRLELIELRFAQRGEKIESIFEKLAERAASA
;
A
#
# COMPACT_ATOMS: atom_id res chain seq x y z
N LEU A 1 27.42 15.67 -44.91
CA LEU A 1 26.54 15.74 -46.11
C LEU A 1 25.40 14.71 -46.10
N LEU A 2 25.62 13.46 -45.66
CA LEU A 2 24.57 12.44 -45.49
C LEU A 2 23.64 12.71 -44.28
N ALA A 3 24.18 13.11 -43.13
CA ALA A 3 23.40 13.48 -41.94
C ALA A 3 22.41 14.66 -42.18
N ALA A 4 22.83 15.65 -42.99
CA ALA A 4 21.98 16.79 -43.35
C ALA A 4 20.83 16.42 -44.31
N ARG A 5 21.04 15.41 -45.18
CA ARG A 5 20.00 14.86 -46.06
C ARG A 5 19.03 13.92 -45.35
N MET A 6 19.45 13.28 -44.25
CA MET A 6 18.59 12.47 -43.39
C MET A 6 17.70 13.33 -42.48
N ALA A 7 18.24 14.39 -41.88
CA ALA A 7 17.46 15.33 -41.07
C ALA A 7 16.35 16.03 -41.88
N SER A 8 16.59 16.38 -43.14
CA SER A 8 15.58 17.02 -44.00
C SER A 8 14.46 16.07 -44.44
N ARG A 9 14.76 14.77 -44.63
CA ARG A 9 13.75 13.76 -45.02
C ARG A 9 12.87 13.33 -43.85
N VAL A 10 13.42 13.23 -42.64
CA VAL A 10 12.64 12.99 -41.41
C VAL A 10 11.73 14.19 -41.10
N SER A 11 12.23 15.42 -41.26
CA SER A 11 11.43 16.64 -41.10
C SER A 11 10.28 16.75 -42.11
N ALA A 12 10.44 16.24 -43.34
CA ALA A 12 9.42 16.28 -44.40
C ALA A 12 8.36 15.17 -44.26
N ALA A 13 8.71 13.99 -43.74
CA ALA A 13 7.74 12.93 -43.45
C ALA A 13 6.84 13.29 -42.27
N LEU A 14 7.38 13.98 -41.27
CA LEU A 14 6.62 14.53 -40.14
C LEU A 14 5.76 15.74 -40.52
N SER A 15 5.97 16.39 -41.67
CA SER A 15 5.27 17.64 -42.06
C SER A 15 3.96 17.43 -42.82
N SER A 16 3.51 16.19 -43.05
CA SER A 16 2.20 15.92 -43.64
C SER A 16 1.07 16.51 -42.75
N PRO A 17 0.31 17.52 -43.23
CA PRO A 17 -0.67 18.23 -42.41
C PRO A 17 -1.88 17.36 -42.03
N ALA A 18 -2.10 16.23 -42.73
CA ALA A 18 -3.12 15.24 -42.39
C ALA A 18 -2.66 14.29 -41.28
N HIS A 19 -1.40 13.85 -41.32
CA HIS A 19 -0.83 12.95 -40.30
C HIS A 19 -0.62 13.68 -38.96
N LYS A 20 -0.16 14.94 -38.99
CA LYS A 20 -0.11 15.81 -37.79
C LYS A 20 -1.48 16.01 -37.18
N ARG A 21 -2.54 16.26 -37.98
CA ARG A 21 -3.90 16.46 -37.47
C ARG A 21 -4.50 15.19 -36.88
N ALA A 22 -4.29 14.03 -37.51
CA ALA A 22 -4.76 12.75 -36.97
C ALA A 22 -4.04 12.36 -35.67
N LEU A 23 -2.72 12.54 -35.62
CA LEU A 23 -1.91 12.31 -34.42
C LEU A 23 -2.29 13.29 -33.30
N TYR A 24 -2.40 14.58 -33.61
CA TYR A 24 -2.79 15.61 -32.63
C TYR A 24 -4.20 15.36 -32.10
N ARG A 25 -5.16 14.94 -32.93
CA ARG A 25 -6.52 14.61 -32.49
C ARG A 25 -6.54 13.35 -31.62
N ARG A 26 -5.75 12.31 -31.95
CA ARG A 26 -5.63 11.10 -31.10
C ARG A 26 -4.94 11.40 -29.78
N VAL A 27 -3.86 12.18 -29.80
CA VAL A 27 -3.14 12.63 -28.61
C VAL A 27 -4.08 13.49 -27.77
N LEU A 28 -4.68 14.56 -28.29
CA LEU A 28 -5.55 15.48 -27.54
C LEU A 28 -6.79 14.81 -26.91
N LEU A 29 -7.30 13.71 -27.48
CA LEU A 29 -8.42 12.94 -26.94
C LEU A 29 -7.99 11.83 -25.97
N HIS A 30 -6.86 11.16 -26.22
CA HIS A 30 -6.38 10.07 -25.35
C HIS A 30 -5.47 10.56 -24.20
N THR A 31 -4.73 11.65 -24.37
CA THR A 31 -3.85 12.16 -23.31
C THR A 31 -4.61 12.63 -22.09
N PRO A 32 -5.75 13.35 -22.16
CA PRO A 32 -6.49 13.71 -20.94
C PRO A 32 -6.98 12.48 -20.19
N TRP A 33 -7.44 11.46 -20.91
CA TRP A 33 -7.88 10.19 -20.33
C TRP A 33 -6.73 9.39 -19.69
N MET A 34 -5.55 9.36 -20.33
CA MET A 34 -4.35 8.74 -19.76
C MET A 34 -3.81 9.53 -18.55
N LEU A 35 -3.84 10.86 -18.62
CA LEU A 35 -3.42 11.77 -17.56
C LEU A 35 -4.33 11.65 -16.33
N LEU A 36 -5.65 11.53 -16.52
CA LEU A 36 -6.61 11.29 -15.43
C LEU A 36 -6.42 9.92 -14.75
N LYS A 37 -5.69 8.98 -15.36
CA LYS A 37 -5.39 7.68 -14.74
C LYS A 37 -4.21 7.75 -13.77
N GLU A 38 -3.37 8.78 -13.86
CA GLU A 38 -2.22 8.95 -12.97
C GLU A 38 -2.66 9.60 -11.65
N TRP A 39 -2.66 8.82 -10.57
CA TRP A 39 -3.10 9.27 -9.26
C TRP A 39 -2.33 10.49 -8.73
N TRP A 40 -1.03 10.59 -9.06
CA TRP A 40 -0.19 11.73 -8.72
C TRP A 40 -0.68 13.03 -9.37
N LEU A 41 -1.10 12.96 -10.64
CA LEU A 41 -1.62 14.13 -11.35
C LEU A 41 -2.96 14.56 -10.77
N LEU A 42 -3.86 13.61 -10.50
CA LEU A 42 -5.13 13.88 -9.85
C LEU A 42 -4.95 14.55 -8.49
N TYR A 43 -3.99 14.09 -7.69
CA TYR A 43 -3.65 14.67 -6.40
C TYR A 43 -3.21 16.14 -6.54
N HIS A 44 -2.27 16.44 -7.44
CA HIS A 44 -1.81 17.82 -7.66
C HIS A 44 -2.91 18.72 -8.24
N LEU A 45 -3.74 18.21 -9.16
CA LEU A 45 -4.87 18.95 -9.71
C LEU A 45 -5.91 19.28 -8.62
N LEU A 46 -6.20 18.33 -7.74
CA LEU A 46 -7.09 18.54 -6.60
C LEU A 46 -6.50 19.56 -5.61
N SER A 47 -5.20 19.50 -5.36
CA SER A 47 -4.51 20.48 -4.51
C SER A 47 -4.58 21.89 -5.09
N ILE A 48 -4.38 22.04 -6.40
CA ILE A 48 -4.52 23.34 -7.08
C ILE A 48 -5.96 23.83 -7.00
N ALA A 49 -6.94 22.95 -7.23
CA ALA A 49 -8.35 23.28 -7.11
C ALA A 49 -8.71 23.76 -5.69
N ASN A 50 -8.22 23.10 -4.65
CA ASN A 50 -8.40 23.51 -3.26
C ASN A 50 -7.79 24.89 -2.98
N CYS A 51 -6.60 25.19 -3.52
CA CYS A 51 -6.00 26.52 -3.39
C CYS A 51 -6.83 27.62 -4.07
N VAL A 52 -7.37 27.35 -5.27
CA VAL A 52 -8.25 28.29 -6.00
C VAL A 52 -9.55 28.52 -5.23
N LEU A 53 -10.18 27.46 -4.71
CA LEU A 53 -11.37 27.57 -3.86
C LEU A 53 -11.08 28.30 -2.55
N GLY A 54 -9.87 28.14 -1.99
CA GLY A 54 -9.39 28.87 -0.81
C GLY A 54 -9.32 30.37 -1.02
N LEU A 55 -8.91 30.80 -2.23
CA LEU A 55 -8.83 32.21 -2.62
C LEU A 55 -10.20 32.81 -2.98
N LEU A 56 -11.07 32.05 -3.66
CA LEU A 56 -12.33 32.57 -4.21
C LEU A 56 -13.52 32.46 -3.24
N MET A 57 -13.56 31.40 -2.41
CA MET A 57 -14.74 31.08 -1.58
C MET A 57 -14.46 31.29 -0.10
N HIS A 58 -13.55 30.51 0.49
CA HIS A 58 -13.29 30.55 1.93
C HIS A 58 -11.92 29.96 2.29
N PRO A 59 -11.15 30.53 3.25
CA PRO A 59 -9.83 30.02 3.65
C PRO A 59 -9.79 28.57 4.16
N PHE A 60 -10.93 27.99 4.53
CA PHE A 60 -11.04 26.59 4.97
C PHE A 60 -10.47 25.60 3.95
N PHE A 61 -10.56 25.89 2.65
CA PHE A 61 -10.03 25.00 1.61
C PHE A 61 -8.50 24.90 1.61
N PHE A 62 -7.78 25.72 2.38
CA PHE A 62 -6.34 25.54 2.61
C PHE A 62 -6.01 24.42 3.61
N VAL A 63 -6.97 23.98 4.44
CA VAL A 63 -6.72 22.96 5.49
C VAL A 63 -6.28 21.62 4.89
N PRO A 64 -6.94 21.05 3.85
CA PRO A 64 -6.49 19.80 3.25
C PRO A 64 -5.10 19.88 2.61
N ALA A 65 -4.66 21.06 2.16
CA ALA A 65 -3.33 21.24 1.57
C ALA A 65 -2.20 21.02 2.59
N LEU A 66 -2.47 21.16 3.89
CA LEU A 66 -1.50 20.84 4.95
C LEU A 66 -1.15 19.35 5.00
N LEU A 67 -2.03 18.47 4.53
CA LEU A 67 -1.77 17.02 4.46
C LEU A 67 -0.69 16.65 3.42
N ASP A 68 -0.29 17.59 2.56
CA ASP A 68 0.77 17.36 1.57
C ASP A 68 2.12 17.01 2.19
N ILE A 69 2.38 17.40 3.44
CA ILE A 69 3.57 16.98 4.19
C ILE A 69 3.73 15.46 4.25
N VAL A 70 2.61 14.73 4.34
CA VAL A 70 2.59 13.26 4.38
C VAL A 70 3.05 12.69 3.05
N VAL A 71 2.62 13.30 1.93
CA VAL A 71 2.98 12.87 0.58
C VAL A 71 4.43 13.22 0.26
N GLN A 72 4.97 14.32 0.80
CA GLN A 72 6.36 14.70 0.58
C GLN A 72 7.36 13.90 1.44
N SER A 73 6.97 13.50 2.65
CA SER A 73 7.86 12.84 3.61
C SER A 73 7.86 11.32 3.46
N ARG A 74 9.01 10.74 3.10
CA ARG A 74 9.20 9.27 3.04
C ARG A 74 8.91 8.58 4.37
N LEU A 75 9.18 9.23 5.51
CA LEU A 75 8.92 8.67 6.83
C LEU A 75 7.41 8.55 7.12
N LEU A 76 6.66 9.61 6.81
CA LEU A 76 5.20 9.62 7.04
C LEU A 76 4.46 8.69 6.09
N GLN A 77 4.95 8.55 4.85
CA GLN A 77 4.45 7.54 3.92
C GLN A 77 4.55 6.13 4.50
N LYS A 78 5.66 5.80 5.19
CA LYS A 78 5.83 4.48 5.83
C LYS A 78 4.84 4.23 6.96
N VAL A 79 4.46 5.28 7.70
CA VAL A 79 3.41 5.17 8.73
C VAL A 79 2.06 4.82 8.10
N ILE A 80 1.69 5.45 6.98
CA ILE A 80 0.44 5.13 6.27
C ILE A 80 0.50 3.75 5.61
N GLU A 81 1.63 3.40 5.01
CA GLU A 81 1.86 2.09 4.40
C GLU A 81 1.65 0.97 5.43
N ALA A 82 2.18 1.13 6.65
CA ALA A 82 2.01 0.15 7.71
C ALA A 82 0.53 -0.12 8.06
N VAL A 83 -0.33 0.90 8.03
CA VAL A 83 -1.78 0.72 8.29
C VAL A 83 -2.53 0.17 7.07
N THR A 84 -2.10 0.54 5.85
CA THR A 84 -2.80 0.18 4.61
C THR A 84 -2.41 -1.19 4.04
N VAL A 85 -1.27 -1.76 4.44
CA VAL A 85 -0.83 -3.10 4.01
C VAL A 85 -1.85 -4.19 4.37
N ASN A 86 -2.37 -4.18 5.61
CA ASN A 86 -3.36 -5.15 6.08
C ASN A 86 -4.79 -4.56 6.14
N LYS A 87 -5.13 -3.70 5.18
CA LYS A 87 -6.43 -3.01 5.13
C LYS A 87 -7.64 -3.95 5.14
N ASP A 88 -7.54 -5.13 4.52
CA ASP A 88 -8.66 -6.06 4.42
C ASP A 88 -8.97 -6.69 5.78
N SER A 89 -7.94 -7.10 6.52
CA SER A 89 -8.06 -7.61 7.89
C SER A 89 -8.57 -6.52 8.84
N LEU A 90 -8.05 -5.30 8.71
CA LEU A 90 -8.48 -4.16 9.51
C LEU A 90 -9.95 -3.81 9.26
N PHE A 91 -10.36 -3.78 7.98
CA PHE A 91 -11.73 -3.53 7.57
C PHE A 91 -12.69 -4.60 8.10
N LEU A 92 -12.34 -5.88 7.96
CA LEU A 92 -13.17 -6.98 8.48
C LEU A 92 -13.31 -6.90 10.01
N THR A 93 -12.22 -6.58 10.71
CA THR A 93 -12.23 -6.44 12.18
C THR A 93 -13.10 -5.25 12.62
N PHE A 94 -13.00 -4.12 11.93
CA PHE A 94 -13.87 -2.96 12.17
C PHE A 94 -15.34 -3.29 11.90
N MET A 95 -15.63 -4.05 10.84
CA MET A 95 -16.98 -4.48 10.52
C MET A 95 -17.53 -5.43 11.59
N LEU A 96 -16.70 -6.34 12.12
CA LEU A 96 -17.03 -7.18 13.27
C LEU A 96 -17.34 -6.35 14.52
N VAL A 97 -16.53 -5.32 14.82
CA VAL A 97 -16.80 -4.39 15.94
C VAL A 97 -18.18 -3.75 15.80
N LEU A 98 -18.51 -3.24 14.62
CA LEU A 98 -19.83 -2.63 14.37
C LEU A 98 -20.98 -3.63 14.53
N ILE A 99 -20.82 -4.88 14.06
CA ILE A 99 -21.83 -5.93 14.24
C ILE A 99 -22.04 -6.24 15.72
N VAL A 100 -20.95 -6.41 16.48
CA VAL A 100 -21.04 -6.71 17.92
C VAL A 100 -21.68 -5.57 18.68
N ILE A 101 -21.28 -4.32 18.40
CA ILE A 101 -21.92 -3.14 19.01
C ILE A 101 -23.41 -3.08 18.65
N PHE A 102 -23.77 -3.39 17.40
CA PHE A 102 -25.17 -3.40 16.98
C PHE A 102 -26.00 -4.44 17.75
N GLN A 103 -25.43 -5.62 18.04
CA GLN A 103 -26.11 -6.62 18.88
C GLN A 103 -26.37 -6.07 20.29
N PHE A 104 -25.37 -5.41 20.90
CA PHE A 104 -25.56 -4.74 22.19
C PHE A 104 -26.57 -3.60 22.12
N THR A 105 -26.65 -2.85 21.03
CA THR A 105 -27.69 -1.83 20.82
C THR A 105 -29.09 -2.44 20.81
N VAL A 106 -29.31 -3.58 20.15
CA VAL A 106 -30.62 -4.25 20.14
C VAL A 106 -31.01 -4.73 21.54
N VAL A 107 -30.05 -5.28 22.29
CA VAL A 107 -30.27 -5.67 23.70
C VAL A 107 -30.59 -4.43 24.55
N GLY A 108 -29.85 -3.34 24.39
CA GLY A 108 -30.09 -2.07 25.06
C GLY A 108 -31.49 -1.50 24.76
N GLN A 109 -31.89 -1.51 23.48
CA GLN A 109 -33.20 -1.00 23.06
C GLN A 109 -34.37 -1.83 23.60
N LEU A 110 -34.21 -3.15 23.75
CA LEU A 110 -35.29 -4.03 24.19
C LEU A 110 -35.44 -4.11 25.72
N PHE A 111 -34.32 -4.08 26.46
CA PHE A 111 -34.33 -4.31 27.90
C PHE A 111 -33.99 -3.07 28.73
N PHE A 112 -33.26 -2.10 28.17
CA PHE A 112 -32.67 -0.96 28.89
C PHE A 112 -32.94 0.38 28.18
N ARG A 113 -34.14 0.53 27.59
CA ARG A 113 -34.48 1.72 26.82
C ARG A 113 -34.43 3.00 27.65
N ASP A 114 -34.85 2.90 28.92
CA ASP A 114 -34.94 4.05 29.82
C ASP A 114 -33.56 4.66 30.11
N ASP A 115 -32.49 3.84 30.13
CA ASP A 115 -31.10 4.28 30.34
C ASP A 115 -30.59 5.23 29.23
N TYR A 116 -31.25 5.25 28.06
CA TYR A 116 -30.91 6.13 26.94
C TYR A 116 -31.65 7.47 26.97
N ILE A 117 -32.39 7.76 28.04
CA ILE A 117 -33.00 9.07 28.26
C ILE A 117 -31.99 9.93 29.01
N TRP A 118 -31.44 10.94 28.35
CA TRP A 118 -30.50 11.86 28.98
C TRP A 118 -31.22 13.14 29.41
N HIS A 119 -31.09 13.48 30.69
CA HIS A 119 -31.53 14.75 31.25
C HIS A 119 -30.41 15.79 31.15
N TYR A 120 -30.71 16.93 30.51
CA TYR A 120 -29.84 18.11 30.56
C TYR A 120 -30.56 19.28 31.22
N GLU A 121 -29.82 20.00 32.06
CA GLU A 121 -30.32 21.19 32.74
C GLU A 121 -30.18 22.40 31.81
N THR A 122 -31.29 23.08 31.53
CA THR A 122 -31.27 24.31 30.74
C THR A 122 -30.70 25.48 31.54
N ALA A 123 -30.26 26.56 30.87
CA ALA A 123 -29.81 27.78 31.54
C ALA A 123 -30.86 28.44 32.48
N GLU A 124 -32.12 28.01 32.36
CA GLU A 124 -33.25 28.44 33.18
C GLU A 124 -33.54 27.46 34.34
N GLY A 125 -32.69 26.44 34.58
CA GLY A 125 -32.85 25.45 35.65
C GLY A 125 -33.99 24.46 35.42
N ARG A 126 -34.44 24.30 34.15
CA ARG A 126 -35.44 23.29 33.78
C ARG A 126 -34.76 22.02 33.29
N ASP A 127 -35.12 20.88 33.88
CA ASP A 127 -34.69 19.55 33.43
C ASP A 127 -35.50 19.12 32.21
N VAL A 128 -34.82 18.88 31.09
CA VAL A 128 -35.44 18.42 29.85
C VAL A 128 -34.91 17.01 29.53
N PRO A 129 -35.79 15.98 29.49
CA PRO A 129 -35.41 14.64 29.05
C PRO A 129 -35.27 14.59 27.53
N VAL A 130 -34.18 13.97 27.05
CA VAL A 130 -33.92 13.74 25.63
C VAL A 130 -33.76 12.24 25.40
N ASP A 131 -34.66 11.65 24.61
CA ASP A 131 -34.58 10.25 24.20
C ASP A 131 -33.50 10.09 23.09
N LEU A 132 -32.32 9.58 23.47
CA LEU A 132 -31.22 9.29 22.54
C LEU A 132 -31.45 8.01 21.73
N CYS A 133 -32.45 7.21 22.10
CA CYS A 133 -32.80 5.92 21.49
C CYS A 133 -34.21 5.96 20.85
N ALA A 134 -34.63 7.11 20.34
CA ALA A 134 -35.92 7.27 19.64
C ALA A 134 -36.01 6.45 18.34
N SER A 135 -34.88 6.20 17.68
CA SER A 135 -34.76 5.30 16.52
C SER A 135 -33.63 4.31 16.73
N THR A 136 -33.69 3.13 16.10
CA THR A 136 -32.61 2.13 16.19
C THR A 136 -31.27 2.69 15.69
N LEU A 137 -31.27 3.56 14.68
CA LEU A 137 -30.07 4.23 14.21
C LEU A 137 -29.52 5.22 15.25
N SER A 138 -30.38 6.02 15.88
CA SER A 138 -29.99 6.93 16.96
C SER A 138 -29.40 6.16 18.15
N CYS A 139 -30.05 5.06 18.53
CA CYS A 139 -29.59 4.18 19.61
C CYS A 139 -28.22 3.56 19.30
N PHE A 140 -28.01 3.14 18.04
CA PHE A 140 -26.73 2.59 17.59
C PHE A 140 -25.62 3.65 17.61
N MET A 141 -25.89 4.85 17.09
CA MET A 141 -24.93 5.95 17.12
C MET A 141 -24.58 6.36 18.55
N THR A 142 -25.57 6.42 19.44
CA THR A 142 -25.36 6.69 20.87
C THR A 142 -24.54 5.57 21.53
N THR A 143 -24.82 4.30 21.23
CA THR A 143 -24.06 3.15 21.77
C THR A 143 -22.61 3.17 21.27
N ILE A 144 -22.35 3.49 20.00
CA ILE A 144 -20.99 3.68 19.47
C ILE A 144 -20.30 4.83 20.19
N TYR A 145 -20.95 6.00 20.23
CA TYR A 145 -20.38 7.20 20.82
C TYR A 145 -20.06 6.97 22.28
N VAL A 146 -21.06 6.64 23.10
CA VAL A 146 -20.88 6.42 24.54
C VAL A 146 -19.96 5.23 24.81
N GLY A 147 -20.24 4.08 24.18
CA GLY A 147 -19.53 2.84 24.46
C GLY A 147 -18.06 2.88 24.09
N LEU A 148 -17.66 3.57 23.02
CA LEU A 148 -16.26 3.66 22.61
C LEU A 148 -15.51 4.88 23.20
N THR A 149 -16.20 5.98 23.52
CA THR A 149 -15.52 7.20 24.03
C THR A 149 -15.45 7.27 25.56
N TYR A 150 -16.40 6.68 26.28
CA TYR A 150 -16.45 6.67 27.75
C TYR A 150 -15.98 5.33 28.35
N ASP A 151 -15.10 4.59 27.64
CA ASP A 151 -14.52 3.33 28.12
C ASP A 151 -15.58 2.27 28.56
N GLY A 152 -16.76 2.31 27.94
CA GLY A 152 -17.86 1.38 28.21
C GLY A 152 -19.22 2.06 28.40
N LEU A 153 -20.29 1.25 28.33
CA LEU A 153 -21.68 1.73 28.44
C LEU A 153 -22.07 2.16 29.85
N ALA A 154 -21.47 1.55 30.88
CA ALA A 154 -21.77 1.84 32.28
C ALA A 154 -21.39 3.26 32.74
N GLN A 155 -20.44 3.91 32.06
CA GLN A 155 -19.95 5.24 32.47
C GLN A 155 -20.74 6.39 31.83
N GLY A 156 -21.29 6.19 30.64
CA GLY A 156 -21.94 7.28 29.89
C GLY A 156 -23.45 7.15 29.75
N LEU A 157 -24.05 6.05 30.19
CA LEU A 157 -25.50 5.93 30.39
C LEU A 157 -25.83 6.05 31.89
N GLU A 158 -27.09 6.33 32.20
CA GLU A 158 -27.51 6.66 33.57
C GLU A 158 -27.04 5.61 34.60
N GLY A 159 -26.63 6.11 35.78
CA GLY A 159 -25.82 5.35 36.71
C GLY A 159 -26.55 4.15 37.28
N THR A 160 -26.02 2.95 37.07
CA THR A 160 -26.52 1.69 37.66
C THR A 160 -26.83 1.79 39.16
N ARG A 161 -26.16 2.69 39.89
CA ARG A 161 -26.36 2.96 41.33
C ARG A 161 -27.81 3.27 41.69
N ASP A 162 -28.50 4.09 40.90
CA ASP A 162 -29.88 4.47 41.20
C ASP A 162 -30.85 3.32 40.84
N MET A 163 -30.46 2.45 39.89
CA MET A 163 -31.20 1.22 39.57
C MET A 163 -31.03 0.10 40.61
N TRP A 164 -29.88 -0.02 41.29
CA TRP A 164 -29.66 -0.99 42.37
C TRP A 164 -30.60 -0.79 43.57
N ASP A 165 -30.98 0.46 43.84
CA ASP A 165 -31.89 0.81 44.94
C ASP A 165 -33.36 0.51 44.61
N TYR A 166 -33.73 0.45 43.32
CA TYR A 166 -35.12 0.26 42.87
C TYR A 166 -35.40 -1.17 42.36
N ASP A 167 -34.54 -1.72 41.50
CA ASP A 167 -34.65 -3.09 40.97
C ASP A 167 -33.27 -3.78 40.90
N PRO A 168 -32.90 -4.53 41.96
CA PRO A 168 -31.60 -5.17 42.04
C PRO A 168 -31.42 -6.30 41.00
N THR A 169 -32.50 -6.88 40.48
CA THR A 169 -32.41 -7.98 39.51
C THR A 169 -32.04 -7.47 38.13
N THR A 170 -32.72 -6.42 37.66
CA THR A 170 -32.42 -5.75 36.39
C THR A 170 -31.05 -5.05 36.45
N ALA A 171 -30.70 -4.46 37.60
CA ALA A 171 -29.37 -3.89 37.83
C ALA A 171 -28.24 -4.94 37.72
N THR A 172 -28.46 -6.15 38.23
CA THR A 172 -27.49 -7.25 38.10
C THR A 172 -27.31 -7.67 36.65
N VAL A 173 -28.41 -7.86 35.91
CA VAL A 173 -28.35 -8.20 34.47
C VAL A 173 -27.65 -7.09 33.68
N ARG A 174 -27.98 -5.82 33.96
CA ARG A 174 -27.33 -4.66 33.35
C ARG A 174 -25.82 -4.66 33.56
N TRP A 175 -25.38 -4.89 34.80
CA TRP A 175 -23.95 -4.98 35.12
C TRP A 175 -23.22 -6.06 34.31
N PHE A 176 -23.84 -7.24 34.15
CA PHE A 176 -23.26 -8.30 33.30
C PHE A 176 -23.19 -7.90 31.83
N VAL A 177 -24.20 -7.20 31.30
CA VAL A 177 -24.20 -6.71 29.92
C VAL A 177 -23.11 -5.67 29.72
N ASP A 178 -22.96 -4.72 30.64
CA ASP A 178 -21.91 -3.70 30.60
C ASP A 178 -20.51 -4.32 30.69
N LEU A 179 -20.32 -5.31 31.57
CA LEU A 179 -19.07 -6.06 31.69
C LEU A 179 -18.75 -6.83 30.41
N LEU A 180 -19.75 -7.50 29.82
CA LEU A 180 -19.57 -8.23 28.57
C LEU A 180 -19.22 -7.29 27.42
N PHE A 181 -19.87 -6.12 27.35
CA PHE A 181 -19.53 -5.09 26.38
C PHE A 181 -18.08 -4.62 26.53
N PHE A 182 -17.66 -4.29 27.76
CA PHE A 182 -16.30 -3.83 28.06
C PHE A 182 -15.24 -4.87 27.66
N VAL A 183 -15.41 -6.13 28.08
CA VAL A 183 -14.43 -7.19 27.78
C VAL A 183 -14.39 -7.51 26.29
N SER A 184 -15.55 -7.61 25.63
CA SER A 184 -15.62 -8.01 24.23
C SER A 184 -15.19 -6.89 23.28
N VAL A 185 -15.74 -5.68 23.41
CA VAL A 185 -15.51 -4.59 22.44
C VAL A 185 -14.21 -3.84 22.73
N ILE A 186 -13.99 -3.43 23.99
CA ILE A 186 -12.85 -2.59 24.36
C ILE A 186 -11.60 -3.45 24.56
N VAL A 187 -11.64 -4.41 25.48
CA VAL A 187 -10.44 -5.19 25.84
C VAL A 187 -10.04 -6.16 24.73
N MET A 188 -10.99 -6.81 24.07
CA MET A 188 -10.69 -7.79 23.02
C MET A 188 -10.62 -7.13 21.63
N LEU A 189 -11.74 -6.64 21.08
CA LEU A 189 -11.78 -6.24 19.66
C LEU A 189 -10.95 -4.99 19.34
N LEU A 190 -10.95 -3.95 20.18
CA LEU A 190 -10.15 -2.75 19.93
C LEU A 190 -8.65 -3.02 20.07
N ASN A 191 -8.25 -3.86 21.03
CA ASN A 191 -6.85 -4.29 21.16
C ASN A 191 -6.40 -5.23 20.04
N ILE A 192 -7.30 -6.02 19.44
CA ILE A 192 -7.00 -6.78 18.21
C ILE A 192 -6.67 -5.81 17.07
N ILE A 193 -7.41 -4.71 16.92
CA ILE A 193 -7.12 -3.68 15.90
C ILE A 193 -5.71 -3.10 16.09
N PHE A 194 -5.37 -2.69 17.32
CA PHE A 194 -4.01 -2.22 17.62
C PHE A 194 -2.96 -3.31 17.42
N GLY A 195 -3.28 -4.56 17.77
CA GLY A 195 -2.41 -5.72 17.55
C GLY A 195 -2.07 -5.94 16.08
N ILE A 196 -3.05 -5.85 15.18
CA ILE A 196 -2.84 -5.95 13.72
C ILE A 196 -1.91 -4.84 13.24
N VAL A 197 -2.09 -3.60 13.72
CA VAL A 197 -1.24 -2.46 13.34
C VAL A 197 0.18 -2.61 13.89
N ILE A 198 0.35 -3.10 15.12
CA ILE A 198 1.70 -3.33 15.69
C ILE A 198 2.43 -4.44 14.93
N ASP A 199 1.72 -5.51 14.57
CA ASP A 199 2.27 -6.61 13.77
C ASP A 199 2.72 -6.12 12.38
N THR A 200 1.93 -5.27 11.71
CA THR A 200 2.35 -4.71 10.42
C THR A 200 3.58 -3.82 10.53
N PHE A 201 3.68 -3.01 11.60
CA PHE A 201 4.88 -2.21 11.86
C PHE A 201 6.12 -3.07 12.11
N ALA A 202 5.97 -4.20 12.81
CA ALA A 202 7.05 -5.16 13.01
C ALA A 202 7.50 -5.77 11.67
N GLN A 203 6.56 -6.27 10.87
CA GLN A 203 6.86 -6.85 9.54
C GLN A 203 7.55 -5.86 8.60
N GLN A 204 7.11 -4.59 8.59
CA GLN A 204 7.74 -3.55 7.77
C GLN A 204 9.18 -3.28 8.21
N ARG A 205 9.47 -3.30 9.52
CA ARG A 205 10.83 -3.14 10.03
C ARG A 205 11.71 -4.32 9.62
N ASP A 206 11.20 -5.54 9.76
CA ASP A 206 11.94 -6.75 9.40
C ASP A 206 12.24 -6.79 7.90
N LEU A 207 11.29 -6.40 7.05
CA LEU A 207 11.52 -6.29 5.61
C LEU A 207 12.60 -5.26 5.27
N GLN A 208 12.59 -4.08 5.92
CA GLN A 208 13.63 -3.07 5.70
C GLN A 208 15.02 -3.57 6.14
N ASN A 209 15.09 -4.28 7.27
CA ASN A 209 16.33 -4.89 7.75
C ASN A 209 16.83 -5.96 6.77
N GLN A 210 15.95 -6.85 6.29
CA GLN A 210 16.31 -7.87 5.29
C GLN A 210 16.83 -7.25 3.99
N ILE A 211 16.16 -6.23 3.45
CA ILE A 211 16.62 -5.54 2.24
C ILE A 211 18.01 -4.92 2.46
N LYS A 212 18.24 -4.32 3.62
CA LYS A 212 19.54 -3.73 3.96
C LYS A 212 20.62 -4.81 4.09
N ASP A 213 20.31 -5.91 4.76
CA ASP A 213 21.23 -7.04 4.92
C ASP A 213 21.58 -7.66 3.57
N ASP A 214 20.61 -7.82 2.67
CA ASP A 214 20.83 -8.32 1.31
C ASP A 214 21.70 -7.35 0.49
N LEU A 215 21.47 -6.04 0.59
CA LEU A 215 22.28 -5.03 -0.11
C LEU A 215 23.73 -5.00 0.37
N GLU A 216 23.98 -5.30 1.64
CA GLU A 216 25.33 -5.30 2.22
C GLU A 216 26.08 -6.64 2.04
N ASN A 217 25.34 -7.74 1.92
CA ASN A 217 25.91 -9.10 1.93
C ASN A 217 25.77 -9.88 0.63
N LEU A 218 24.97 -9.43 -0.33
CA LEU A 218 24.79 -10.11 -1.62
C LEU A 218 25.19 -9.20 -2.79
N CYS A 219 25.87 -9.77 -3.79
CA CYS A 219 26.07 -9.05 -5.04
C CYS A 219 24.77 -9.01 -5.86
N PHE A 220 24.31 -7.82 -6.25
CA PHE A 220 23.07 -7.65 -7.05
C PHE A 220 23.09 -8.37 -8.41
N VAL A 221 24.25 -8.50 -9.06
CA VAL A 221 24.37 -9.05 -10.42
C VAL A 221 24.46 -10.57 -10.41
N CYS A 222 25.32 -11.15 -9.56
CA CYS A 222 25.55 -12.60 -9.55
C CYS A 222 24.85 -13.34 -8.40
N GLY A 223 24.33 -12.63 -7.39
CA GLY A 223 23.64 -13.22 -6.25
C GLY A 223 24.54 -14.02 -5.28
N MET A 224 25.87 -13.83 -5.35
CA MET A 224 26.80 -14.51 -4.44
C MET A 224 27.03 -13.71 -3.16
N ASP A 225 27.17 -14.44 -2.05
CA ASP A 225 27.41 -13.88 -0.72
C ASP A 225 28.79 -13.25 -0.58
N ARG A 226 28.84 -12.14 0.16
CA ARG A 226 30.04 -11.41 0.58
C ARG A 226 31.09 -12.33 1.20
N ASN A 227 30.65 -13.26 2.07
CA ASN A 227 31.53 -14.24 2.71
C ASN A 227 32.29 -15.11 1.70
N THR A 228 31.70 -15.40 0.54
CA THR A 228 32.37 -16.17 -0.53
C THR A 228 33.50 -15.35 -1.15
N PHE A 229 33.27 -14.06 -1.38
CA PHE A 229 34.28 -13.15 -1.90
C PHE A 229 35.39 -12.87 -0.89
N ASP A 230 35.06 -12.60 0.37
CA ASP A 230 36.09 -12.30 1.37
C ASP A 230 36.99 -13.52 1.66
N ARG A 231 36.52 -14.75 1.35
CA ARG A 231 37.33 -15.98 1.46
C ARG A 231 38.12 -16.33 0.21
N LYS A 232 37.55 -16.13 -0.99
CA LYS A 232 38.11 -16.63 -2.26
C LYS A 232 38.64 -15.53 -3.19
N HIS A 233 38.14 -14.31 -3.07
CA HIS A 233 38.54 -13.19 -3.90
C HIS A 233 39.81 -12.54 -3.35
N PRO A 234 40.84 -12.29 -4.19
CA PRO A 234 42.12 -11.74 -3.72
C PRO A 234 42.03 -10.31 -3.16
N ILE A 235 40.98 -9.55 -3.51
CA ILE A 235 40.80 -8.13 -3.15
C ILE A 235 39.53 -7.91 -2.30
N GLY A 236 38.75 -8.96 -2.03
CA GLY A 236 37.50 -8.90 -1.27
C GLY A 236 36.27 -8.39 -2.04
N PHE A 237 35.13 -8.34 -1.35
CA PHE A 237 33.81 -8.05 -1.93
C PHE A 237 33.64 -6.63 -2.50
N GLU A 238 34.16 -5.60 -1.82
CA GLU A 238 34.00 -4.20 -2.23
C GLU A 238 34.59 -3.91 -3.63
N HIS A 239 35.70 -4.57 -3.97
CA HIS A 239 36.30 -4.44 -5.29
C HIS A 239 35.40 -5.05 -6.37
N HIS A 240 34.81 -6.21 -6.08
CA HIS A 240 33.92 -6.94 -6.98
C HIS A 240 32.70 -6.09 -7.38
N ILE A 241 31.99 -5.50 -6.43
CA ILE A 241 30.81 -4.66 -6.71
C ILE A 241 31.14 -3.35 -7.43
N LYS A 242 32.35 -2.80 -7.24
CA LYS A 242 32.74 -1.50 -7.84
C LYS A 242 33.33 -1.63 -9.24
N HIS A 243 34.12 -2.67 -9.49
CA HIS A 243 34.92 -2.80 -10.71
C HIS A 243 34.50 -3.95 -11.63
N GLU A 244 33.86 -4.99 -11.10
CA GLU A 244 33.43 -6.13 -11.91
C GLU A 244 31.91 -6.09 -12.13
N HIS A 245 31.14 -6.07 -11.04
CA HIS A 245 29.67 -6.11 -11.04
C HIS A 245 29.06 -4.77 -10.64
N ASN A 246 29.45 -3.72 -11.34
CA ASN A 246 28.92 -2.38 -11.13
C ASN A 246 27.58 -2.19 -11.87
N ILE A 247 26.50 -2.01 -11.11
CA ILE A 247 25.13 -1.87 -11.62
C ILE A 247 25.03 -0.77 -12.71
N TRP A 248 25.72 0.35 -12.53
CA TRP A 248 25.66 1.48 -13.46
C TRP A 248 26.37 1.20 -14.78
N GLN A 249 27.45 0.42 -14.76
CA GLN A 249 28.15 0.03 -15.98
C GLN A 249 27.31 -0.93 -16.83
N TYR A 250 26.58 -1.86 -16.20
CA TYR A 250 25.61 -2.71 -16.89
C TYR A 250 24.50 -1.88 -17.55
N LEU A 251 23.93 -0.90 -16.83
CA LEU A 251 22.92 0.00 -17.39
C LEU A 251 23.47 0.81 -18.56
N ALA A 252 24.68 1.37 -18.43
CA ALA A 252 25.34 2.13 -19.48
C ALA A 252 25.61 1.28 -20.72
N PHE A 253 26.01 0.01 -20.54
CA PHE A 253 26.23 -0.93 -21.63
C PHE A 253 24.94 -1.27 -22.38
N ILE A 254 23.84 -1.55 -21.66
CA ILE A 254 22.54 -1.82 -22.28
C ILE A 254 22.05 -0.60 -23.08
N LEU A 255 22.21 0.62 -22.53
CA LEU A 255 21.90 1.85 -23.26
C LEU A 255 22.81 2.02 -24.48
N HIS A 256 24.10 1.73 -24.37
CA HIS A 256 25.06 1.80 -25.47
C HIS A 256 24.65 0.91 -26.64
N LEU A 257 24.27 -0.35 -26.38
CA LEU A 257 23.82 -1.30 -27.42
C LEU A 257 22.56 -0.83 -28.16
N ARG A 258 21.68 -0.08 -27.48
CA ARG A 258 20.44 0.44 -28.05
C ARG A 258 20.66 1.58 -29.04
N PHE A 259 21.65 2.44 -28.79
CA PHE A 259 21.93 3.61 -29.63
C PHE A 259 23.05 3.39 -30.65
N LYS A 260 23.90 2.38 -30.47
CA LYS A 260 24.99 2.05 -31.41
C LYS A 260 24.45 1.46 -32.71
N GLU A 261 25.02 1.91 -33.83
CA GLU A 261 24.65 1.42 -35.16
C GLU A 261 25.01 -0.06 -35.31
N ALA A 262 24.17 -0.81 -36.04
CA ALA A 262 24.32 -2.26 -36.18
C ALA A 262 25.64 -2.68 -36.86
N THR A 263 26.21 -1.81 -37.71
CA THR A 263 27.47 -2.06 -38.42
C THR A 263 28.70 -1.89 -37.53
N ASP A 264 28.58 -1.16 -36.43
CA ASP A 264 29.69 -0.83 -35.53
C ASP A 264 29.73 -1.73 -34.30
N LEU A 265 28.78 -2.67 -34.19
CA LEU A 265 28.76 -3.64 -33.10
C LEU A 265 29.88 -4.66 -33.27
N THR A 266 30.60 -4.91 -32.20
CA THR A 266 31.51 -6.05 -32.11
C THR A 266 30.72 -7.37 -32.01
N GLY A 267 31.39 -8.51 -32.20
CA GLY A 267 30.76 -9.83 -32.09
C GLY A 267 30.03 -10.06 -30.75
N PRO A 268 30.68 -9.85 -29.59
CA PRO A 268 30.03 -10.00 -28.29
C PRO A 268 28.88 -9.00 -28.06
N GLU A 269 29.02 -7.76 -28.54
CA GLU A 269 27.96 -6.76 -28.44
C GLU A 269 26.72 -7.15 -29.27
N SER A 270 26.94 -7.67 -30.47
CA SER A 270 25.87 -8.18 -31.34
C SER A 270 25.13 -9.35 -30.69
N TYR A 271 25.87 -10.26 -30.05
CA TYR A 271 25.30 -11.38 -29.31
C TYR A 271 24.40 -10.92 -28.16
N VAL A 272 24.88 -10.02 -27.30
CA VAL A 272 24.06 -9.51 -26.18
C VAL A 272 22.87 -8.71 -26.69
N LYS A 273 23.03 -7.95 -27.77
CA LYS A 273 21.92 -7.20 -28.38
C LYS A 273 20.80 -8.12 -28.90
N ASP A 274 21.16 -9.19 -29.60
CA ASP A 274 20.22 -10.20 -30.09
C ASP A 274 19.49 -10.91 -28.93
N MET A 275 20.21 -11.24 -27.85
CA MET A 275 19.61 -11.79 -26.62
C MET A 275 18.61 -10.82 -25.98
N LEU A 276 18.95 -9.53 -25.87
CA LEU A 276 18.06 -8.50 -25.34
C LEU A 276 16.80 -8.32 -26.20
N GLU A 277 16.93 -8.38 -27.53
CA GLU A 277 15.79 -8.32 -28.45
C GLU A 277 14.86 -9.52 -28.29
N LYS A 278 15.43 -10.70 -28.05
CA LYS A 278 14.71 -11.95 -27.74
C LYS A 278 14.18 -12.02 -26.31
N LYS A 279 14.51 -11.04 -25.45
CA LYS A 279 14.24 -11.03 -24.00
C LYS A 279 14.86 -12.23 -23.26
N ASP A 280 15.97 -12.73 -23.77
CA ASP A 280 16.80 -13.72 -23.10
C ASP A 280 17.85 -13.01 -22.25
N TYR A 281 17.88 -13.32 -20.95
CA TYR A 281 18.77 -12.71 -19.96
C TYR A 281 19.89 -13.64 -19.50
N ALA A 282 20.10 -14.78 -20.19
CA ALA A 282 21.14 -15.75 -19.85
C ALA A 282 22.58 -15.21 -19.90
N PHE A 283 22.80 -14.06 -20.55
CA PHE A 283 24.11 -13.39 -20.58
C PHE A 283 24.54 -12.81 -19.22
N PHE A 284 23.61 -12.62 -18.27
CA PHE A 284 23.96 -12.20 -16.92
C PHE A 284 24.70 -13.31 -16.17
N PRO A 285 25.79 -13.01 -15.45
CA PRO A 285 26.60 -14.01 -14.77
C PRO A 285 25.96 -14.42 -13.43
N ILE A 286 24.87 -15.19 -13.49
CA ILE A 286 24.17 -15.70 -12.31
C ILE A 286 25.05 -16.77 -11.62
N LEU A 287 25.37 -16.56 -10.34
CA LEU A 287 26.21 -17.43 -9.51
C LEU A 287 27.60 -17.72 -10.11
N LYS A 288 28.09 -16.84 -11.00
CA LYS A 288 29.38 -16.98 -11.68
C LYS A 288 30.10 -15.63 -11.69
N THR A 289 31.42 -15.66 -11.65
CA THR A 289 32.29 -14.47 -11.75
C THR A 289 33.59 -14.81 -12.44
N SER A 290 34.21 -13.82 -13.08
CA SER A 290 35.54 -13.96 -13.69
C SER A 290 36.66 -14.14 -12.65
N SER A 291 36.48 -13.57 -11.45
CA SER A 291 37.50 -13.51 -10.40
C SER A 291 37.48 -14.70 -9.44
N ILE A 292 36.33 -15.37 -9.32
CA ILE A 292 36.19 -16.63 -8.60
C ILE A 292 35.66 -17.66 -9.58
N VAL A 293 36.53 -18.56 -10.02
CA VAL A 293 36.11 -19.81 -10.65
C VAL A 293 35.58 -20.68 -9.52
N VAL A 294 34.27 -20.69 -9.36
CA VAL A 294 33.61 -21.68 -8.51
C VAL A 294 33.84 -23.03 -9.20
N GLU A 295 34.62 -23.93 -8.59
CA GLU A 295 34.68 -25.33 -9.01
C GLU A 295 33.24 -25.81 -9.20
N ASP A 296 32.93 -26.32 -10.40
CA ASP A 296 31.59 -26.59 -10.89
C ASP A 296 30.65 -27.02 -9.76
N VAL A 297 29.79 -26.09 -9.33
CA VAL A 297 28.52 -26.51 -8.73
C VAL A 297 27.88 -27.32 -9.84
N SER A 298 27.80 -28.64 -9.65
CA SER A 298 27.31 -29.56 -10.69
C SER A 298 26.06 -28.95 -11.33
N ASN A 299 25.98 -28.97 -12.67
CA ASN A 299 24.87 -28.36 -13.39
C ASN A 299 23.49 -28.78 -12.82
N GLU A 300 23.39 -29.97 -12.21
CA GLU A 300 22.23 -30.41 -11.40
C GLU A 300 21.82 -29.44 -10.30
N ARG A 301 22.74 -28.97 -9.45
CA ARG A 301 22.41 -28.04 -8.33
C ARG A 301 22.02 -26.64 -8.83
N LEU A 302 22.56 -26.22 -9.98
CA LEU A 302 22.17 -24.96 -10.63
C LEU A 302 20.78 -25.09 -11.27
N LEU A 303 20.48 -26.22 -11.92
CA LEU A 303 19.16 -26.53 -12.45
C LEU A 303 18.12 -26.63 -11.34
N ASP A 304 18.41 -27.32 -10.23
CA ASP A 304 17.52 -27.39 -9.06
C ASP A 304 17.19 -25.99 -8.51
N ARG A 305 18.20 -25.11 -8.41
CA ARG A 305 17.99 -23.72 -7.95
C ARG A 305 17.20 -22.89 -8.94
N LEU A 306 17.45 -23.04 -10.24
CA LEU A 306 16.71 -22.36 -11.30
C LEU A 306 15.27 -22.83 -11.37
N GLU A 307 15.02 -24.13 -11.30
CA GLU A 307 13.68 -24.72 -11.28
C GLU A 307 12.91 -24.26 -10.04
N LEU A 308 13.56 -24.20 -8.87
CA LEU A 308 12.93 -23.69 -7.64
C LEU A 308 12.65 -22.18 -7.68
N ILE A 309 13.40 -21.43 -8.48
CA ILE A 309 13.13 -20.01 -8.76
C ILE A 309 11.97 -19.90 -9.76
N GLU A 310 11.98 -20.63 -10.87
CA GLU A 310 10.90 -20.66 -11.86
C GLU A 310 9.57 -21.09 -11.25
N LEU A 311 9.56 -22.11 -10.40
CA LEU A 311 8.36 -22.61 -9.71
C LEU A 311 7.81 -21.56 -8.74
N ARG A 312 8.68 -20.80 -8.05
CA ARG A 312 8.25 -19.64 -7.24
C ARG A 312 7.70 -18.50 -8.09
N PHE A 313 8.26 -18.24 -9.26
CA PHE A 313 7.74 -17.24 -10.19
C PHE A 313 6.42 -17.67 -10.81
N ALA A 314 6.25 -18.94 -11.18
CA ALA A 314 5.01 -19.51 -11.69
C ALA A 314 3.89 -19.46 -10.63
N GLN A 315 4.18 -19.87 -9.39
CA GLN A 315 3.22 -19.75 -8.28
C GLN A 315 2.81 -18.30 -8.01
N ARG A 316 3.75 -17.35 -8.09
CA ARG A 316 3.41 -15.92 -7.99
C ARG A 316 2.61 -15.45 -9.21
N GLY A 317 2.90 -15.95 -10.41
CA GLY A 317 2.18 -15.69 -11.65
C GLY A 317 0.72 -16.12 -11.58
N GLU A 318 0.45 -17.38 -11.22
CA GLU A 318 -0.92 -17.90 -11.04
C GLU A 318 -1.69 -17.13 -9.96
N LYS A 319 -1.01 -16.76 -8.86
CA LYS A 319 -1.62 -15.96 -7.81
C LYS A 319 -2.01 -14.57 -8.33
N ILE A 320 -1.18 -13.94 -9.16
CA ILE A 320 -1.47 -12.67 -9.83
C ILE A 320 -2.62 -12.82 -10.83
N GLU A 321 -2.63 -13.88 -11.63
CA GLU A 321 -3.67 -14.16 -12.62
C GLU A 321 -5.04 -14.38 -11.95
N SER A 322 -5.09 -15.13 -10.86
CA SER A 322 -6.30 -15.31 -10.05
C SER A 322 -6.82 -14.01 -9.42
N ILE A 323 -5.92 -13.05 -9.13
CA ILE A 323 -6.29 -11.72 -8.64
C ILE A 323 -6.87 -10.90 -9.79
N PHE A 324 -6.27 -10.96 -10.98
CA PHE A 324 -6.80 -10.27 -12.16
C PHE A 324 -8.16 -10.81 -12.59
N GLU A 325 -8.37 -12.13 -12.51
CA GLU A 325 -9.66 -12.76 -12.84
C GLU A 325 -10.75 -12.34 -11.84
N LYS A 326 -10.45 -12.34 -10.53
CA LYS A 326 -11.35 -11.82 -9.50
C LYS A 326 -11.64 -10.32 -9.65
N LEU A 327 -10.70 -9.53 -10.17
CA LEU A 327 -10.89 -8.12 -10.48
C LEU A 327 -11.76 -7.93 -11.73
N ALA A 328 -11.60 -8.79 -12.74
CA ALA A 328 -12.42 -8.79 -13.95
C ALA A 328 -13.87 -9.20 -13.67
N GLU A 329 -14.10 -10.23 -12.85
CA GLU A 329 -15.43 -10.63 -12.39
C GLU A 329 -16.13 -9.51 -11.60
N ARG A 330 -15.40 -8.83 -10.71
CA ARG A 330 -15.93 -7.67 -9.96
C ARG A 330 -16.29 -6.51 -10.88
N ALA A 331 -15.53 -6.28 -11.94
CA ALA A 331 -15.81 -5.25 -12.94
C ALA A 331 -16.95 -5.62 -13.89
N ALA A 332 -17.27 -6.91 -14.05
CA ALA A 332 -18.42 -7.38 -14.83
C ALA A 332 -19.72 -7.46 -14.00
N SER A 333 -19.62 -7.52 -12.68
CA SER A 333 -20.76 -7.52 -11.74
C SER A 333 -21.21 -6.12 -11.28
N ALA A 334 -20.52 -5.07 -11.72
CA ALA A 334 -20.85 -3.66 -11.49
C ALA A 334 -21.23 -3.00 -12.81
#